data_AF-A0A9P5H313-F1
#
_entry.id   AF-A0A9P5H313-F1
#
_cell.length_a   1.000
_cell.length_b   1.000
_cell.length_c   1.000
_cell.angle_alpha   90.00
_cell.angle_beta   90.00
_cell.angle_gamma   90.00
#
_symmetry.space_group_name_H-M   'P 1'
#
loop_
_entity.id
_entity.type
_entity.pdbx_description
1 polymer ?
#
loop_
_entity_poly.entity_id
_entity_poly.type
_entity_poly.pdbx_seq_one_letter_code
_entity_poly.pdbx_strand_id
1 'polypeptide(L)'
;MQLPTLSLLAVATGVVSSAWSSGTIASISLVGVPAALTASSSPATLWAAFFARGVALMPKVAVTTAATFLYGAYDTRQRGGNWKGFVGAAVLTVAIVPYTLAFMAGTNDLLHGAARGASAFSEGEVKRLIAKWGALNLGRSLLPLAGAGVGLVTLLQNVL
;
A
#
# COMPACT_ATOMS: atom_id res chain seq x y z
N MET A 1 12.58 15.10 -23.42
CA MET A 1 13.11 16.21 -22.57
C MET A 1 14.05 15.65 -21.51
N GLN A 2 15.27 16.16 -21.38
CA GLN A 2 16.14 15.70 -20.29
C GLN A 2 15.66 16.29 -18.95
N LEU A 3 15.22 15.41 -18.04
CA LEU A 3 14.91 15.79 -16.66
C LEU A 3 16.21 16.11 -15.92
N PRO A 4 16.23 17.13 -15.05
CA PRO A 4 17.36 17.36 -14.15
C PRO A 4 17.64 16.13 -13.28
N THR A 5 18.89 15.97 -12.89
CA THR A 5 19.34 14.87 -12.01
C THR A 5 18.48 14.74 -10.75
N LEU A 6 18.14 15.86 -10.10
CA LEU A 6 17.32 15.83 -8.87
C LEU A 6 15.90 15.31 -9.13
N SER A 7 15.28 15.69 -10.24
CA SER A 7 13.94 15.24 -10.62
C SER A 7 13.94 13.76 -11.02
N LEU A 8 14.99 13.33 -11.73
CA LEU A 8 15.21 11.92 -12.05
C LEU A 8 15.34 11.07 -10.78
N LEU A 9 16.17 11.51 -9.83
CA LEU A 9 16.35 10.83 -8.54
C LEU A 9 15.05 10.78 -7.73
N ALA A 10 14.29 11.88 -7.69
CA ALA A 10 13.02 11.92 -6.99
C ALA A 10 11.99 10.95 -7.61
N VAL A 11 11.83 10.96 -8.93
CA VAL A 11 10.90 10.07 -9.63
C VAL A 11 11.34 8.61 -9.48
N ALA A 12 12.62 8.29 -9.64
CA ALA A 12 13.14 6.95 -9.43
C ALA A 12 12.90 6.46 -8.00
N THR A 13 13.12 7.33 -7.00
CA THR A 13 12.79 7.05 -5.59
C THR A 13 11.29 6.79 -5.42
N GLY A 14 10.44 7.57 -6.08
CA GLY A 14 8.99 7.36 -6.08
C GLY A 14 8.58 5.99 -6.64
N VAL A 15 9.13 5.61 -7.80
CA VAL A 15 8.85 4.31 -8.43
C VAL A 15 9.29 3.15 -7.53
N VAL A 16 10.53 3.19 -7.03
CA VAL A 16 11.07 2.12 -6.17
C VAL A 16 10.29 2.02 -4.87
N SER A 17 10.03 3.13 -4.19
CA SER A 17 9.30 3.13 -2.92
C SER A 17 7.83 2.71 -3.08
N SER A 18 7.18 3.05 -4.21
CA SER A 18 5.83 2.58 -4.52
C SER A 18 5.81 1.06 -4.80
N ALA A 19 6.76 0.54 -5.57
CA ALA A 19 6.89 -0.89 -5.82
C ALA A 19 7.18 -1.67 -4.52
N TRP A 20 8.10 -1.16 -3.69
CA TRP A 20 8.40 -1.73 -2.38
C TRP A 20 7.19 -1.73 -1.44
N SER A 21 6.40 -0.64 -1.43
CA SER A 21 5.16 -0.57 -0.66
C SER A 21 4.16 -1.62 -1.11
N SER A 22 4.01 -1.83 -2.42
CA SER A 22 3.18 -2.91 -2.96
C SER A 22 3.64 -4.29 -2.48
N GLY A 23 4.93 -4.60 -2.64
CA GLY A 23 5.51 -5.88 -2.21
C GLY A 23 5.34 -6.12 -0.70
N THR A 24 5.53 -5.09 0.11
CA THR A 24 5.33 -5.15 1.57
C THR A 24 3.87 -5.42 1.93
N ILE A 25 2.91 -4.77 1.28
CA ILE A 25 1.49 -5.01 1.52
C ILE A 25 1.11 -6.43 1.06
N ALA A 26 1.56 -6.84 -0.15
CA ALA A 26 1.26 -8.15 -0.71
C ALA A 26 1.86 -9.30 0.11
N SER A 27 3.07 -9.13 0.67
CA SER A 27 3.74 -10.18 1.45
C SER A 27 2.95 -10.55 2.72
N ILE A 28 2.26 -9.60 3.35
CA ILE A 28 1.37 -9.91 4.49
C ILE A 28 0.24 -10.83 4.03
N SER A 29 -0.33 -10.62 2.84
CA SER A 29 -1.38 -11.49 2.31
C SER A 29 -0.86 -12.85 1.84
N LEU A 30 0.30 -12.89 1.20
CA LEU A 30 0.83 -14.11 0.57
C LEU A 30 1.58 -15.01 1.55
N VAL A 31 2.17 -14.43 2.60
CA VAL A 31 3.00 -15.15 3.58
C VAL A 31 2.43 -15.01 4.99
N GLY A 32 2.10 -13.78 5.40
CA GLY A 32 1.62 -13.50 6.76
C GLY A 32 0.27 -14.13 7.08
N VAL A 33 -0.69 -14.08 6.16
CA VAL A 33 -2.04 -14.62 6.33
C VAL A 33 -2.02 -16.16 6.43
N PRO A 34 -1.39 -16.92 5.50
CA PRO A 34 -1.25 -18.36 5.67
C PRO A 34 -0.59 -18.74 7.00
N ALA A 35 0.47 -18.04 7.41
CA ALA A 35 1.12 -18.27 8.70
C ALA A 35 0.19 -18.00 9.89
N ALA A 36 -0.66 -16.98 9.82
CA ALA A 36 -1.63 -16.68 10.86
C ALA A 36 -2.76 -17.73 10.95
N LEU A 37 -3.15 -18.32 9.82
CA LEU A 37 -4.19 -19.35 9.76
C LEU A 37 -3.72 -20.71 10.30
N THR A 38 -2.43 -21.01 10.22
CA THR A 38 -1.84 -22.25 10.74
C THR A 38 -1.34 -22.15 12.19
N ALA A 39 -1.34 -20.94 12.77
CA ALA A 39 -0.97 -20.74 14.17
C ALA A 39 -1.91 -21.51 15.11
N SER A 40 -1.33 -22.30 16.02
CA SER A 40 -2.07 -23.17 16.95
C SER A 40 -2.83 -22.40 18.03
N SER A 41 -2.49 -21.14 18.26
CA SER A 41 -3.19 -20.27 19.21
C SER A 41 -3.13 -18.80 18.77
N SER A 42 -4.24 -18.09 18.99
CA SER A 42 -4.38 -16.64 18.79
C SER A 42 -4.20 -16.07 17.35
N PRO A 43 -4.84 -16.63 16.29
CA PRO A 43 -4.79 -16.05 14.94
C PRO A 43 -5.17 -14.56 14.88
N ALA A 44 -6.17 -14.14 15.66
CA ALA A 44 -6.60 -12.73 15.72
C ALA A 44 -5.53 -11.80 16.30
N THR A 45 -4.83 -12.23 17.35
CA THR A 45 -3.74 -11.47 17.98
C THR A 45 -2.56 -11.32 17.03
N LEU A 46 -2.21 -12.38 16.31
CA LEU A 46 -1.14 -12.32 15.30
C LEU A 46 -1.52 -11.39 14.13
N TRP A 47 -2.75 -11.48 13.64
CA TRP A 47 -3.27 -10.51 12.66
C TRP A 47 -3.18 -9.06 13.19
N ALA A 48 -3.59 -8.81 14.44
CA ALA A 48 -3.57 -7.48 15.03
C ALA A 48 -2.13 -6.92 15.11
N ALA A 49 -1.16 -7.79 15.38
CA ALA A 49 0.26 -7.45 15.40
C ALA A 49 0.79 -7.06 14.00
N PHE A 50 0.32 -7.70 12.91
CA PHE A 50 0.62 -7.28 11.54
C PHE A 50 -0.05 -5.95 11.21
N PHE A 51 -1.33 -5.79 11.55
CA PHE A 51 -2.09 -4.57 11.30
C PHE A 51 -1.44 -3.36 11.97
N ALA A 52 -1.07 -3.47 13.25
CA ALA A 52 -0.45 -2.40 14.01
C ALA A 52 0.88 -1.92 13.38
N ARG A 53 1.73 -2.86 12.95
CA ARG A 53 2.97 -2.53 12.24
C ARG A 53 2.71 -1.87 10.89
N GLY A 54 1.72 -2.37 10.15
CA GLY A 54 1.32 -1.80 8.86
C GLY A 54 0.84 -0.36 8.98
N VAL A 55 -0.09 -0.07 9.90
CA VAL A 55 -0.60 1.29 10.14
C VAL A 55 0.48 2.22 10.68
N ALA A 56 1.41 1.72 11.50
CA ALA A 56 2.51 2.52 12.01
C ALA A 56 3.56 2.88 10.95
N LEU A 57 3.64 2.16 9.82
CA LEU A 57 4.68 2.35 8.80
C LEU A 57 4.14 2.87 7.45
N MET A 58 3.14 2.21 6.88
CA MET A 58 2.72 2.41 5.50
C MET A 58 2.20 3.81 5.18
N PRO A 59 1.43 4.51 6.04
CA PRO A 59 1.00 5.88 5.75
C PRO A 59 2.17 6.86 5.62
N LYS A 60 3.21 6.71 6.45
CA LYS A 60 4.43 7.54 6.38
C LYS A 60 5.16 7.31 5.06
N VAL A 61 5.35 6.05 4.68
CA VAL A 61 5.97 5.68 3.40
C VAL A 61 5.15 6.23 2.23
N ALA A 62 3.84 6.03 2.23
CA ALA A 62 2.96 6.50 1.15
C ALA A 62 3.01 8.03 0.97
N VAL A 63 3.03 8.80 2.06
CA VAL A 63 3.18 10.27 2.00
C VAL A 63 4.54 10.66 1.44
N THR A 64 5.63 10.01 1.88
CA THR A 64 6.97 10.31 1.37
C THR A 64 7.11 9.95 -0.12
N THR A 65 6.59 8.81 -0.56
CA THR A 65 6.55 8.39 -1.96
C THR A 65 5.72 9.36 -2.81
N ALA A 66 4.56 9.79 -2.32
CA ALA A 66 3.73 10.76 -3.02
C ALA A 66 4.45 12.10 -3.15
N ALA A 67 5.17 12.56 -2.14
CA ALA A 67 5.95 13.79 -2.20
C ALA A 67 7.03 13.76 -3.28
N THR A 68 7.73 12.64 -3.46
CA THR A 68 8.76 12.53 -4.52
C THR A 68 8.14 12.54 -5.92
N PHE A 69 6.99 11.87 -6.11
CA PHE A 69 6.24 11.96 -7.37
C PHE A 69 5.70 13.37 -7.63
N LEU A 70 5.15 14.04 -6.61
CA LEU A 70 4.64 15.41 -6.75
C LEU A 70 5.75 16.42 -7.04
N TYR A 71 6.94 16.24 -6.46
CA TYR A 71 8.12 17.02 -6.85
C TYR A 71 8.50 16.80 -8.32
N GLY A 72 8.53 15.54 -8.76
CA GLY A 72 8.75 15.20 -10.18
C GLY A 72 7.70 15.82 -11.11
N ALA A 73 6.43 15.80 -10.70
CA ALA A 73 5.33 16.44 -11.40
C ALA A 73 5.51 17.96 -11.50
N TYR A 74 5.87 18.61 -10.40
CA TYR A 74 6.11 20.04 -10.34
C TYR A 74 7.21 20.47 -11.31
N ASP A 75 8.39 19.86 -11.22
CA ASP A 75 9.52 20.24 -12.07
C ASP A 75 9.25 19.91 -13.55
N THR A 76 8.62 18.76 -13.84
CA THR A 76 8.22 18.38 -15.20
C THR A 76 7.20 19.35 -15.78
N ARG A 77 6.25 19.83 -14.98
CA ARG A 77 5.24 20.82 -15.39
C ARG A 77 5.87 22.16 -15.72
N GLN A 78 6.76 22.67 -14.87
CA GLN A 78 7.48 23.95 -15.10
C GLN A 78 8.27 23.94 -16.42
N ARG A 79 8.65 22.74 -16.82
CA ARG A 79 9.46 22.43 -18.00
C ARG A 79 8.65 22.10 -19.25
N GLY A 80 7.32 22.07 -19.16
CA GLY A 80 6.43 21.76 -20.29
C GLY A 80 6.34 20.27 -20.66
N GLY A 81 6.82 19.37 -19.79
CA GLY A 81 6.74 17.92 -19.99
C GLY A 81 5.42 17.31 -19.54
N ASN A 82 5.28 15.98 -19.70
CA ASN A 82 4.10 15.24 -19.27
C ASN A 82 4.16 14.95 -17.76
N TRP A 83 3.49 15.79 -16.96
CA TRP A 83 3.51 15.70 -15.49
C TRP A 83 2.32 14.96 -14.88
N LYS A 84 1.21 14.80 -15.61
CA LYS A 84 -0.06 14.30 -15.06
C LYS A 84 0.05 12.89 -14.51
N GLY A 85 0.84 12.04 -15.15
CA GLY A 85 1.04 10.67 -14.69
C GLY A 85 1.79 10.58 -13.36
N PHE A 86 2.71 11.50 -13.05
CA PHE A 86 3.34 11.56 -11.72
C PHE A 86 2.33 11.92 -10.63
N VAL A 87 1.38 12.81 -10.91
CA VAL A 87 0.27 13.08 -9.98
C VAL A 87 -0.62 11.85 -9.82
N GLY A 88 -0.94 11.16 -10.92
CA GLY A 88 -1.67 9.90 -10.88
C GLY A 88 -0.98 8.85 -10.02
N ALA A 89 0.34 8.71 -10.16
CA ALA A 89 1.16 7.81 -9.35
C ALA A 89 1.10 8.15 -7.86
N ALA A 90 1.26 9.44 -7.52
CA ALA A 90 1.13 9.90 -6.13
C ALA A 90 -0.25 9.58 -5.53
N VAL A 91 -1.33 9.86 -6.28
CA VAL A 91 -2.71 9.57 -5.87
C VAL A 91 -2.92 8.08 -5.64
N LEU A 92 -2.46 7.23 -6.57
CA LEU A 92 -2.54 5.78 -6.45
C LEU A 92 -1.80 5.26 -5.21
N THR A 93 -0.63 5.80 -4.90
CA THR A 93 0.12 5.39 -3.70
C THR A 93 -0.61 5.77 -2.41
N VAL A 94 -1.17 6.99 -2.29
CA VAL A 94 -1.90 7.39 -1.07
C VAL A 94 -3.30 6.77 -0.97
N ALA A 95 -3.87 6.31 -2.10
CA ALA A 95 -5.19 5.69 -2.16
C ALA A 95 -5.30 4.39 -1.33
N ILE A 96 -4.19 3.83 -0.85
CA ILE A 96 -4.21 2.72 0.12
C ILE A 96 -5.01 3.09 1.39
N VAL A 97 -5.00 4.35 1.81
CA VAL A 97 -5.72 4.82 3.01
C VAL A 97 -7.24 4.81 2.78
N PRO A 98 -7.79 5.55 1.79
CA PRO A 98 -9.23 5.49 1.52
C PRO A 98 -9.71 4.08 1.13
N TYR A 99 -8.89 3.27 0.44
CA TYR A 99 -9.21 1.86 0.20
C TYR A 99 -9.44 1.10 1.51
N THR A 100 -8.55 1.30 2.49
CA THR A 100 -8.65 0.63 3.79
C THR A 100 -9.93 1.02 4.51
N LEU A 101 -10.27 2.30 4.52
CA LEU A 101 -11.48 2.80 5.15
C LEU A 101 -12.75 2.28 4.44
N ALA A 102 -12.77 2.30 3.12
CA ALA A 102 -13.94 1.91 2.33
C ALA A 102 -14.21 0.40 2.33
N PHE A 103 -13.17 -0.43 2.20
CA PHE A 103 -13.34 -1.87 1.96
C PHE A 103 -12.95 -2.75 3.14
N MET A 104 -12.05 -2.27 4.02
CA MET A 104 -11.45 -3.11 5.07
C MET A 104 -11.92 -2.75 6.48
N ALA A 105 -12.44 -1.54 6.73
CA ALA A 105 -12.79 -1.06 8.07
C ALA A 105 -13.65 -2.05 8.87
N GLY A 106 -14.79 -2.49 8.33
CA GLY A 106 -15.65 -3.45 9.03
C GLY A 106 -14.98 -4.81 9.30
N THR A 107 -14.07 -5.27 8.45
CA THR A 107 -13.31 -6.51 8.71
C THR A 107 -12.25 -6.27 9.79
N ASN A 108 -11.60 -5.10 9.79
CA ASN A 108 -10.64 -4.71 10.82
C ASN A 108 -11.31 -4.62 12.19
N ASP A 109 -12.51 -4.04 12.29
CA ASP A 109 -13.23 -3.88 13.54
C ASP A 109 -13.58 -5.22 14.19
N LEU A 110 -14.10 -6.16 13.39
CA LEU A 110 -14.40 -7.52 13.84
C LEU A 110 -13.13 -8.25 14.31
N LEU A 111 -12.04 -8.18 13.54
CA LEU A 111 -10.78 -8.83 13.90
C LEU A 111 -10.13 -8.19 15.13
N HIS A 112 -10.23 -6.88 15.32
CA HIS A 112 -9.82 -6.22 16.55
C HIS A 112 -10.69 -6.62 17.75
N GLY A 113 -12.00 -6.81 17.56
CA GLY A 113 -12.88 -7.38 18.57
C GLY A 113 -12.45 -8.78 19.00
N ALA A 114 -12.20 -9.65 18.03
CA ALA A 114 -11.69 -11.01 18.28
C ALA A 114 -10.32 -11.00 18.98
N ALA A 115 -9.40 -10.11 18.58
CA ALA A 115 -8.07 -9.99 19.19
C ALA A 115 -8.11 -9.51 20.65
N ARG A 116 -9.16 -8.78 21.05
CA ARG A 116 -9.40 -8.36 22.45
C ARG A 116 -10.11 -9.42 23.29
N GLY A 117 -10.37 -10.61 22.74
CA GLY A 117 -11.04 -11.70 23.45
C GLY A 117 -12.56 -11.54 23.56
N ALA A 118 -13.20 -10.83 22.62
CA ALA A 118 -14.66 -10.82 22.56
C ALA A 118 -15.18 -12.26 22.35
N SER A 119 -15.93 -12.77 23.34
CA SER A 119 -16.39 -14.17 23.44
C SER A 119 -17.38 -14.60 22.34
N ALA A 120 -17.75 -13.70 21.44
CA ALA A 120 -18.71 -13.94 20.37
C ALA A 120 -18.13 -14.65 19.13
N PHE A 121 -16.80 -14.70 18.97
CA PHE A 121 -16.17 -15.22 17.75
C PHE A 121 -15.69 -16.66 17.92
N SER A 122 -16.20 -17.56 17.06
CA SER A 122 -15.60 -18.89 16.91
C SER A 122 -14.25 -18.82 16.20
N GLU A 123 -13.37 -19.80 16.42
CA GLU A 123 -12.08 -19.88 15.72
C GLU A 123 -12.24 -19.92 14.19
N GLY A 124 -13.22 -20.68 13.70
CA GLY A 124 -13.53 -20.76 12.27
C GLY A 124 -13.96 -19.41 11.68
N GLU A 125 -14.70 -18.61 12.44
CA GLU A 125 -15.09 -17.27 12.03
C GLU A 125 -13.90 -16.32 11.96
N VAL A 126 -13.01 -16.36 12.96
CA VAL A 126 -11.76 -15.58 12.94
C VAL A 126 -10.92 -15.93 11.72
N LYS A 127 -10.73 -17.23 11.43
CA LYS A 127 -9.98 -17.68 10.26
C LYS A 127 -10.59 -17.19 8.95
N ARG A 128 -11.92 -17.24 8.81
CA ARG A 128 -12.64 -16.69 7.65
C ARG A 128 -12.44 -15.17 7.50
N LEU A 129 -12.48 -14.42 8.61
CA LEU A 129 -12.24 -12.98 8.61
C LEU A 129 -10.80 -12.65 8.22
N ILE A 130 -9.81 -13.39 8.72
CA ILE A 130 -8.39 -13.22 8.35
C ILE A 130 -8.19 -13.52 6.86
N ALA A 131 -8.80 -14.58 6.33
CA ALA A 131 -8.73 -14.91 4.90
C ALA A 131 -9.35 -13.80 4.03
N LYS A 132 -10.53 -13.31 4.41
CA LYS A 132 -11.18 -12.16 3.75
C LYS A 132 -10.29 -10.92 3.79
N TRP A 133 -9.73 -10.60 4.96
CA TRP A 133 -8.82 -9.48 5.13
C TRP A 133 -7.60 -9.61 4.21
N GLY A 134 -7.02 -10.82 4.12
CA GLY A 134 -5.89 -11.12 3.25
C GLY A 134 -6.19 -10.85 1.78
N ALA A 135 -7.35 -11.28 1.28
CA ALA A 135 -7.78 -11.02 -0.09
C ALA A 135 -7.95 -9.51 -0.37
N LEU A 136 -8.61 -8.77 0.54
CA LEU A 136 -8.76 -7.33 0.42
C LEU A 136 -7.41 -6.60 0.47
N ASN A 137 -6.52 -7.02 1.37
CA ASN A 137 -5.19 -6.46 1.50
C ASN A 137 -4.32 -6.70 0.24
N LEU A 138 -4.50 -7.84 -0.42
CA LEU A 138 -3.84 -8.12 -1.70
C LEU A 138 -4.41 -7.23 -2.81
N GLY A 139 -5.73 -6.99 -2.84
CA GLY A 139 -6.32 -5.99 -3.73
C GLY A 139 -5.75 -4.59 -3.49
N ARG A 140 -5.59 -4.20 -2.21
CA ARG A 140 -4.96 -2.92 -1.81
C ARG A 140 -3.54 -2.76 -2.35
N SER A 141 -2.74 -3.82 -2.40
CA SER A 141 -1.34 -3.74 -2.87
C SER A 141 -1.23 -3.42 -4.36
N LEU A 142 -2.29 -3.62 -5.14
CA LEU A 142 -2.32 -3.27 -6.56
C LEU A 142 -2.29 -1.76 -6.80
N LEU A 143 -2.75 -0.94 -5.83
CA LEU A 143 -2.74 0.51 -5.94
C LEU A 143 -1.31 1.08 -6.03
N PRO A 144 -0.40 0.82 -5.07
CA PRO A 144 0.99 1.29 -5.19
C PRO A 144 1.76 0.58 -6.32
N LEU A 145 1.35 -0.63 -6.75
CA LEU A 145 1.91 -1.26 -7.94
C LEU A 145 1.55 -0.48 -9.21
N ALA A 146 0.28 -0.13 -9.37
CA ALA A 146 -0.17 0.73 -10.45
C ALA A 146 0.51 2.11 -10.39
N GLY A 147 0.69 2.68 -9.18
CA GLY A 147 1.45 3.91 -8.98
C GLY A 147 2.89 3.80 -9.49
N ALA A 148 3.59 2.70 -9.19
CA ALA A 148 4.93 2.45 -9.70
C ALA A 148 4.96 2.35 -11.23
N GLY A 149 4.01 1.62 -11.83
CA GLY A 149 3.88 1.48 -13.28
C GLY A 149 3.59 2.81 -13.99
N VAL A 150 2.59 3.56 -13.51
CA VAL A 150 2.25 4.88 -14.05
C VAL A 150 3.42 5.85 -13.90
N GLY A 151 4.10 5.86 -12.76
CA GLY A 151 5.29 6.68 -12.53
C GLY A 151 6.42 6.34 -13.49
N LEU A 152 6.71 5.06 -13.71
CA LEU A 152 7.74 4.60 -14.64
C LEU A 152 7.40 4.94 -16.10
N VAL A 153 6.16 4.69 -16.53
CA VAL A 153 5.71 5.04 -17.89
C VAL A 153 5.82 6.55 -18.12
N THR A 154 5.41 7.35 -17.14
CA THR A 154 5.51 8.82 -17.24
C THR A 154 6.95 9.28 -17.30
N LEU A 155 7.85 8.65 -16.53
CA LEU A 155 9.29 8.92 -16.61
C LEU A 155 9.80 8.66 -18.02
N LEU A 156 9.51 7.48 -18.58
CA LEU A 156 9.94 7.09 -19.94
C LEU A 156 9.42 8.05 -21.01
N GLN A 157 8.16 8.49 -20.92
CA GLN A 157 7.57 9.47 -21.83
C GLN A 157 8.20 10.85 -21.78
N ASN A 158 8.88 11.21 -20.69
CA ASN A 158 9.57 12.49 -20.60
C ASN A 158 11.01 12.39 -21.09
N VAL A 159 11.68 11.24 -20.95
CA VAL A 159 13.10 11.08 -21.30
C VAL A 159 13.35 10.58 -22.72
N LEU A 160 12.44 9.79 -23.28
CA LEU A 160 12.42 9.36 -24.68
C LEU A 160 11.76 10.44 -25.56
#